data_AF-K1RZC4-F1
#
_entry.id   AF-K1RZC4-F1
#
_cell.length_a   1.000
_cell.length_b   1.000
_cell.length_c   1.000
_cell.angle_alpha   90.00
_cell.angle_beta   90.00
_cell.angle_gamma   90.00
#
_symmetry.space_group_name_H-M   'P 1'
#
loop_
_entity.id
_entity.type
_entity.pdbx_description
1 polymer ?
#
loop_
_entity_poly.entity_id
_entity_poly.type
_entity_poly.pdbx_seq_one_letter_code
_entity_poly.pdbx_strand_id
1 'polypeptide(L)'
;SKLLETTGQLMRDKRIEGISNLRDESDKDGMRIVYELKRDVNAQVVLNKLYSFTQLQDTVGVIMIALVNGEPKQLTLLEILDNYIAFQKQIITRRTAFDLKKARERAHILQGFLLAIDNIDEVISILRSSKSVQEGKERLMERFKEDDLAKLLQRAMGENYKDVHFEHEIGLSEEQADAIVQMRLGQLTGLERDKVISELAEIMEKINDFLDILSSDERVKEIIK
;
A
#
# COMPACT_ATOMS: atom_id res chain seq x y z
N SER A 1 -21.81 -28.56 28.93
CA SER A 1 -22.00 -27.21 28.37
C SER A 1 -22.68 -26.35 29.40
N LYS A 2 -22.16 -25.14 29.67
CA LYS A 2 -22.67 -24.24 30.72
C LYS A 2 -24.16 -23.90 30.54
N LEU A 3 -24.63 -23.81 29.30
CA LEU A 3 -26.04 -23.63 28.96
C LEU A 3 -26.93 -24.79 29.45
N LEU A 4 -26.49 -26.04 29.25
CA LEU A 4 -27.23 -27.23 29.67
C LEU A 4 -27.27 -27.36 31.19
N GLU A 5 -26.15 -27.05 31.86
CA GLU A 5 -26.06 -27.03 33.32
C GLU A 5 -27.01 -25.98 33.92
N THR A 6 -27.00 -24.75 33.37
CA THR A 6 -27.93 -23.68 33.77
C THR A 6 -29.37 -24.10 33.52
N THR A 7 -29.67 -24.70 32.36
CA THR A 7 -31.04 -25.14 32.06
C THR A 7 -31.49 -26.25 33.01
N GLY A 8 -30.61 -27.22 33.30
CA GLY A 8 -30.88 -28.28 34.27
C GLY A 8 -31.13 -27.75 35.68
N GLN A 9 -30.42 -26.69 36.09
CA GLN A 9 -30.67 -26.01 37.36
C GLN A 9 -32.04 -25.31 37.37
N LEU A 10 -32.38 -24.58 36.31
CA LEU A 10 -33.68 -23.91 36.16
C LEU A 10 -34.86 -24.90 36.15
N MET A 11 -34.65 -26.12 35.66
CA MET A 11 -35.62 -27.22 35.75
C MET A 11 -35.78 -27.72 37.19
N ARG A 12 -34.66 -27.92 37.93
CA ARG A 12 -34.69 -28.32 39.36
C ARG A 12 -35.40 -27.28 40.23
N ASP A 13 -35.15 -26.01 39.96
CA ASP A 13 -35.75 -24.88 40.69
C ASP A 13 -37.20 -24.58 40.26
N LYS A 14 -37.78 -25.41 39.36
CA LYS A 14 -39.13 -25.23 38.79
C LYS A 14 -39.36 -23.87 38.12
N ARG A 15 -38.30 -23.18 37.73
CA ARG A 15 -38.39 -21.93 36.95
C ARG A 15 -38.78 -22.22 35.51
N ILE A 16 -38.29 -23.34 34.96
CA ILE A 16 -38.70 -23.87 33.67
C ILE A 16 -39.32 -25.26 33.90
N GLU A 17 -40.58 -25.40 33.53
CA GLU A 17 -41.33 -26.65 33.68
C GLU A 17 -41.72 -27.20 32.31
N GLY A 18 -42.08 -28.48 32.26
CA GLY A 18 -42.56 -29.13 31.05
C GLY A 18 -41.48 -29.78 30.18
N ILE A 19 -40.20 -29.66 30.56
CA ILE A 19 -39.10 -30.43 29.97
C ILE A 19 -38.97 -31.76 30.71
N SER A 20 -38.98 -32.88 29.99
CA SER A 20 -38.77 -34.22 30.52
C SER A 20 -37.30 -34.63 30.51
N ASN A 21 -36.56 -34.25 29.48
CA ASN A 21 -35.17 -34.63 29.29
C ASN A 21 -34.40 -33.57 28.51
N LEU A 22 -33.09 -33.52 28.70
CA LEU A 22 -32.17 -32.61 28.04
C LEU A 22 -30.97 -33.40 27.53
N ARG A 23 -30.72 -33.38 26.21
CA ARG A 23 -29.60 -34.09 25.57
C ARG A 23 -28.77 -33.17 24.69
N ASP A 24 -27.48 -33.42 24.67
CA ASP A 24 -26.54 -32.87 23.68
C ASP A 24 -26.28 -33.97 22.64
N GLU A 25 -26.84 -33.78 21.44
CA GLU A 25 -26.68 -34.67 20.29
C GLU A 25 -25.74 -34.01 19.25
N SER A 26 -24.88 -33.09 19.70
CA SER A 26 -23.88 -32.44 18.84
C SER A 26 -22.81 -33.43 18.40
N ASP A 27 -22.44 -33.36 17.12
CA ASP A 27 -21.44 -34.22 16.49
C ASP A 27 -20.51 -33.42 15.58
N LYS A 28 -19.83 -34.10 14.66
CA LYS A 28 -18.92 -33.45 13.70
C LYS A 28 -19.67 -32.65 12.61
N ASP A 29 -20.94 -32.96 12.39
CA ASP A 29 -21.78 -32.33 11.37
C ASP A 29 -22.52 -31.10 11.93
N GLY A 30 -22.62 -30.96 13.25
CA GLY A 30 -23.04 -29.70 13.87
C GLY A 30 -23.43 -29.77 15.34
N MET A 31 -23.80 -28.60 15.88
CA MET A 31 -24.33 -28.47 17.23
C MET A 31 -25.83 -28.79 17.24
N ARG A 32 -26.25 -29.71 18.13
CA ARG A 32 -27.65 -30.10 18.28
C ARG A 32 -28.00 -30.37 19.73
N ILE A 33 -28.74 -29.44 20.35
CA ILE A 33 -29.27 -29.59 21.70
C ILE A 33 -30.76 -29.96 21.61
N VAL A 34 -31.15 -31.03 22.30
CA VAL A 34 -32.51 -31.57 22.29
C VAL A 34 -33.17 -31.40 23.65
N TYR A 35 -34.27 -30.63 23.68
CA TYR A 35 -35.17 -30.50 24.82
C TYR A 35 -36.40 -31.39 24.58
N GLU A 36 -36.53 -32.49 25.31
CA GLU A 36 -37.73 -33.32 25.27
C GLU A 36 -38.80 -32.75 26.19
N LEU A 37 -40.05 -32.70 25.74
CA LEU A 37 -41.16 -32.15 26.50
C LEU A 37 -42.05 -33.25 27.09
N LYS A 38 -42.68 -32.95 28.24
CA LYS A 38 -43.73 -33.80 28.82
C LYS A 38 -44.98 -33.77 27.95
N ARG A 39 -45.80 -34.83 28.04
CA ARG A 39 -47.12 -34.88 27.40
C ARG A 39 -47.99 -33.72 27.90
N ASP A 40 -48.80 -33.17 27.01
CA ASP A 40 -49.73 -32.06 27.27
C ASP A 40 -49.09 -30.69 27.58
N VAL A 41 -47.81 -30.52 27.27
CA VAL A 41 -47.10 -29.24 27.40
C VAL A 41 -47.10 -28.48 26.07
N ASN A 42 -47.45 -27.20 26.13
CA ASN A 42 -47.29 -26.31 24.99
C ASN A 42 -45.81 -25.92 24.79
N ALA A 43 -45.21 -26.40 23.70
CA ALA A 43 -43.81 -26.14 23.36
C ALA A 43 -43.46 -24.64 23.29
N GLN A 44 -44.37 -23.80 22.82
CA GLN A 44 -44.13 -22.35 22.70
C GLN A 44 -43.95 -21.70 24.09
N VAL A 45 -44.69 -22.17 25.09
CA VAL A 45 -44.58 -21.65 26.46
C VAL A 45 -43.21 -22.01 27.05
N VAL A 46 -42.73 -23.23 26.81
CA VAL A 46 -41.41 -23.67 27.27
C VAL A 46 -40.30 -22.91 26.54
N LEU A 47 -40.43 -22.72 25.23
CA LEU A 47 -39.49 -21.94 24.42
C LEU A 47 -39.39 -20.48 24.89
N ASN A 48 -40.52 -19.83 25.19
CA ASN A 48 -40.52 -18.46 25.71
C ASN A 48 -39.83 -18.37 27.08
N LYS A 49 -40.04 -19.36 27.96
CA LYS A 49 -39.33 -19.45 29.24
C LYS A 49 -37.82 -19.69 29.04
N LEU A 50 -37.45 -20.54 28.09
CA LEU A 50 -36.05 -20.78 27.73
C LEU A 50 -35.37 -19.48 27.27
N TYR A 51 -36.00 -18.70 26.38
CA TYR A 51 -35.48 -17.39 25.99
C TYR A 51 -35.38 -16.40 27.16
N SER A 52 -36.35 -16.42 28.08
CA SER A 52 -36.39 -15.45 29.19
C SER A 52 -35.41 -15.76 30.33
N PHE A 53 -35.06 -17.04 30.53
CA PHE A 53 -34.29 -17.48 31.68
C PHE A 53 -32.90 -18.06 31.33
N THR A 54 -32.58 -18.21 30.05
CA THR A 54 -31.30 -18.77 29.60
C THR A 54 -30.60 -17.84 28.62
N GLN A 55 -29.33 -18.11 28.33
CA GLN A 55 -28.53 -17.39 27.34
C GLN A 55 -28.91 -17.72 25.88
N LEU A 56 -30.01 -18.46 25.64
CA LEU A 56 -30.54 -18.65 24.28
C LEU A 56 -31.02 -17.33 23.66
N GLN A 57 -31.34 -16.33 24.48
CA GLN A 57 -31.54 -14.95 24.05
C GLN A 57 -30.75 -14.04 24.98
N ASP A 58 -29.94 -13.16 24.40
CA ASP A 58 -29.15 -12.18 25.12
C ASP A 58 -29.18 -10.84 24.39
N THR A 59 -28.81 -9.76 25.07
CA THR A 59 -28.76 -8.41 24.50
C THR A 59 -27.31 -7.99 24.29
N VAL A 60 -27.02 -7.45 23.10
CA VAL A 60 -25.72 -6.84 22.80
C VAL A 60 -25.88 -5.34 22.69
N GLY A 61 -25.21 -4.60 23.58
CA GLY A 61 -25.12 -3.15 23.49
C GLY A 61 -24.11 -2.74 22.42
N VAL A 62 -24.59 -2.12 21.33
CA VAL A 62 -23.71 -1.63 20.26
C VAL A 62 -23.39 -0.17 20.51
N ILE A 63 -22.11 0.13 20.73
CA ILE A 63 -21.60 1.49 20.90
C ILE A 63 -20.39 1.66 19.99
N MET A 64 -20.53 2.55 19.01
CA MET A 64 -19.46 2.91 18.08
C MET A 64 -18.65 4.06 18.67
N ILE A 65 -17.64 3.74 19.49
CA ILE A 65 -16.68 4.72 20.02
C ILE A 65 -15.29 4.39 19.49
N ALA A 66 -14.58 5.40 18.99
CA ALA A 66 -13.22 5.27 18.50
C ALA A 66 -12.41 6.56 18.77
N LEU A 67 -11.08 6.49 18.61
CA LEU A 67 -10.24 7.67 18.66
C LEU A 67 -10.24 8.35 17.29
N VAL A 68 -10.58 9.63 17.25
CA VAL A 68 -10.44 10.49 16.07
C VAL A 68 -9.47 11.60 16.45
N ASN A 69 -8.30 11.64 15.80
CA ASN A 69 -7.21 12.57 16.13
C ASN A 69 -6.77 12.53 17.59
N GLY A 70 -6.75 11.33 18.19
CA GLY A 70 -6.32 11.10 19.57
C GLY A 70 -7.41 11.33 20.62
N GLU A 71 -8.60 11.77 20.22
CA GLU A 71 -9.72 12.02 21.15
C GLU A 71 -10.80 10.95 21.01
N PRO A 72 -11.34 10.40 22.11
CA PRO A 72 -12.44 9.45 22.06
C PRO A 72 -13.73 10.13 21.61
N LYS A 73 -14.34 9.63 20.54
CA LYS A 73 -15.60 10.13 19.99
C LYS A 73 -16.56 8.98 19.75
N GLN A 74 -17.84 9.22 20.01
CA GLN A 74 -18.92 8.36 19.54
C GLN A 74 -19.23 8.73 18.10
N LEU A 75 -19.30 7.72 17.22
CA LEU A 75 -19.45 7.89 15.78
C LEU A 75 -20.69 7.14 15.29
N THR A 76 -21.27 7.64 14.22
CA THR A 76 -22.24 6.95 13.37
C THR A 76 -21.50 6.05 12.36
N LEU A 77 -22.24 5.16 11.70
CA LEU A 77 -21.67 4.32 10.64
C LEU A 77 -21.11 5.17 9.50
N LEU A 78 -21.80 6.24 9.11
CA LEU A 78 -21.35 7.15 8.06
C LEU A 78 -20.03 7.82 8.45
N GLU A 79 -19.92 8.33 9.67
CA GLU A 79 -18.68 8.96 10.15
C GLU A 79 -17.51 7.98 10.19
N ILE A 80 -17.74 6.71 10.55
CA ILE A 80 -16.69 5.67 10.48
C ILE A 80 -16.20 5.49 9.04
N LEU A 81 -17.12 5.37 8.09
CA LEU A 81 -16.79 5.19 6.67
C LEU A 81 -16.05 6.42 6.10
N ASP A 82 -16.49 7.63 6.47
CA ASP A 82 -15.84 8.87 6.05
C ASP A 82 -14.40 8.96 6.59
N ASN A 83 -14.19 8.62 7.87
CA ASN A 83 -12.85 8.56 8.46
C ASN A 83 -11.98 7.51 7.76
N TYR A 84 -12.54 6.34 7.43
CA TYR A 84 -11.82 5.30 6.68
C TYR A 84 -11.42 5.78 5.28
N ILE A 85 -12.34 6.39 4.52
CA ILE A 85 -12.05 6.91 3.17
C ILE A 85 -11.03 8.04 3.23
N ALA A 86 -11.14 8.95 4.21
CA ALA A 86 -10.16 10.01 4.41
C ALA A 86 -8.76 9.45 4.69
N PHE A 87 -8.67 8.41 5.53
CA PHE A 87 -7.42 7.71 5.79
C PHE A 87 -6.86 7.00 4.55
N GLN A 88 -7.71 6.35 3.74
CA GLN A 88 -7.29 5.72 2.48
C GLN A 88 -6.71 6.74 1.50
N LYS A 89 -7.37 7.90 1.34
CA LYS A 89 -6.84 9.00 0.52
C LYS A 89 -5.46 9.42 1.00
N GLN A 90 -5.30 9.65 2.30
CA GLN A 90 -4.01 10.03 2.87
C GLN A 90 -2.92 8.97 2.63
N ILE A 91 -3.24 7.68 2.76
CA ILE A 91 -2.30 6.59 2.46
C ILE A 91 -1.89 6.64 0.99
N ILE A 92 -2.85 6.72 0.07
CA ILE A 92 -2.60 6.69 -1.36
C ILE A 92 -1.75 7.90 -1.77
N THR A 93 -2.13 9.11 -1.35
CA THR A 93 -1.34 10.32 -1.62
C THR A 93 0.09 10.20 -1.10
N ARG A 94 0.28 9.70 0.13
CA ARG A 94 1.63 9.52 0.70
C ARG A 94 2.45 8.48 -0.04
N ARG A 95 1.85 7.34 -0.39
CA ARG A 95 2.51 6.27 -1.14
C ARG A 95 2.89 6.75 -2.54
N THR A 96 1.96 7.37 -3.26
CA THR A 96 2.21 7.91 -4.60
C THR A 96 3.30 9.00 -4.58
N ALA A 97 3.29 9.89 -3.57
CA ALA A 97 4.35 10.88 -3.43
C ALA A 97 5.73 10.24 -3.16
N PHE A 98 5.78 9.18 -2.35
CA PHE A 98 7.00 8.42 -2.11
C PHE A 98 7.49 7.72 -3.39
N ASP A 99 6.60 7.05 -4.11
CA ASP A 99 6.92 6.35 -5.35
C ASP A 99 7.36 7.33 -6.46
N LEU A 100 6.72 8.51 -6.55
CA LEU A 100 7.12 9.60 -7.43
C LEU A 100 8.54 10.07 -7.12
N LYS A 101 8.85 10.31 -5.84
CA LYS A 101 10.20 10.71 -5.43
C LYS A 101 11.25 9.68 -5.84
N LYS A 102 10.99 8.39 -5.56
CA LYS A 102 11.90 7.30 -5.93
C LYS A 102 12.06 7.14 -7.44
N ALA A 103 10.97 7.33 -8.20
CA ALA A 103 11.00 7.30 -9.65
C ALA A 103 11.86 8.46 -10.22
N ARG A 104 11.72 9.68 -9.67
CA ARG A 104 12.56 10.83 -10.04
C ARG A 104 14.03 10.62 -9.72
N GLU A 105 14.36 10.12 -8.53
CA GLU A 105 15.73 9.79 -8.15
C GLU A 105 16.34 8.77 -9.11
N ARG A 106 15.57 7.74 -9.51
CA ARG A 106 16.03 6.75 -10.48
C ARG A 106 16.22 7.34 -11.87
N ALA A 107 15.26 8.14 -12.35
CA ALA A 107 15.37 8.84 -13.62
C ALA A 107 16.62 9.71 -13.67
N HIS A 108 16.86 10.50 -12.62
CA HIS A 108 18.03 11.37 -12.47
C HIS A 108 19.35 10.62 -12.67
N ILE A 109 19.51 9.43 -12.08
CA ILE A 109 20.71 8.61 -12.27
C ILE A 109 20.83 8.07 -13.70
N LEU A 110 19.73 7.60 -14.30
CA LEU A 110 19.73 7.07 -15.67
C LEU A 110 20.12 8.14 -16.71
N GLN A 111 19.80 9.42 -16.46
CA GLN A 111 20.23 10.53 -17.31
C GLN A 111 21.74 10.71 -17.32
N GLY A 112 22.37 10.67 -16.14
CA GLY A 112 23.82 10.72 -16.02
C GLY A 112 24.49 9.54 -16.74
N PHE A 113 23.91 8.34 -16.63
CA PHE A 113 24.37 7.18 -17.40
C PHE A 113 24.25 7.36 -18.90
N LEU A 114 23.15 7.92 -19.39
CA LEU A 114 22.98 8.17 -20.81
C LEU A 114 24.06 9.11 -21.34
N LEU A 115 24.32 10.23 -20.63
CA LEU A 115 25.42 11.14 -20.97
C LEU A 115 26.77 10.41 -20.99
N ALA A 116 27.03 9.60 -19.95
CA ALA A 116 28.30 8.90 -19.81
C ALA A 116 28.51 7.83 -20.89
N ILE A 117 27.46 7.12 -21.28
CA ILE A 117 27.50 6.12 -22.36
C ILE A 117 27.72 6.79 -23.71
N ASP A 118 27.04 7.91 -23.99
CA ASP A 118 27.21 8.66 -25.23
C ASP A 118 28.61 9.30 -25.36
N ASN A 119 29.30 9.54 -24.23
CA ASN A 119 30.64 10.15 -24.16
C ASN A 119 31.68 9.21 -23.52
N ILE A 120 31.53 7.90 -23.71
CA ILE A 120 32.29 6.85 -23.00
C ILE A 120 33.81 7.01 -23.07
N ASP A 121 34.37 7.31 -24.25
CA ASP A 121 35.82 7.43 -24.42
C ASP A 121 36.39 8.60 -23.61
N GLU A 122 35.65 9.71 -23.55
CA GLU A 122 36.01 10.89 -22.78
C GLU A 122 35.89 10.62 -21.28
N VAL A 123 34.81 9.97 -20.84
CA VAL A 123 34.63 9.54 -19.45
C VAL A 123 35.76 8.62 -19.00
N ILE A 124 36.12 7.59 -19.79
CA ILE A 124 37.23 6.68 -19.47
C ILE A 124 38.56 7.43 -19.43
N SER A 125 38.79 8.36 -20.35
CA SER A 125 40.00 9.18 -20.37
C SER A 125 40.15 10.02 -19.10
N ILE A 126 39.07 10.68 -18.67
CA ILE A 126 39.02 11.45 -17.42
C ILE A 126 39.33 10.54 -16.24
N LEU A 127 38.59 9.44 -16.08
CA LEU A 127 38.71 8.56 -14.92
C LEU A 127 40.08 7.87 -14.83
N ARG A 128 40.64 7.43 -15.96
CA ARG A 128 41.96 6.78 -16.01
C ARG A 128 43.11 7.76 -15.71
N SER A 129 42.93 9.04 -16.04
CA SER A 129 43.95 10.07 -15.79
C SER A 129 43.85 10.71 -14.40
N SER A 130 42.78 10.46 -13.65
CA SER A 130 42.60 10.96 -12.28
C SER A 130 43.32 10.09 -11.25
N LYS A 131 43.88 10.72 -10.20
CA LYS A 131 44.63 10.02 -9.14
C LYS A 131 43.72 9.40 -8.08
N SER A 132 42.47 9.85 -8.00
CA SER A 132 41.48 9.37 -7.04
C SER A 132 40.07 9.38 -7.63
N VAL A 133 39.16 8.63 -7.00
CA VAL A 133 37.73 8.66 -7.33
C VAL A 133 37.14 10.07 -7.15
N GLN A 134 37.52 10.77 -6.08
CA GLN A 134 37.05 12.13 -5.81
C GLN A 134 37.45 13.11 -6.92
N GLU A 135 38.72 13.08 -7.33
CA GLU A 135 39.21 13.89 -8.45
C GLU A 135 38.51 13.52 -9.77
N GLY A 136 38.22 12.23 -10.00
CA GLY A 136 37.44 11.77 -11.14
C GLY A 136 36.05 12.40 -11.21
N LYS A 137 35.31 12.40 -10.09
CA LYS A 137 33.98 13.00 -9.99
C LYS A 137 34.00 14.51 -10.28
N GLU A 138 34.89 15.23 -9.61
CA GLU A 138 35.04 16.69 -9.78
C GLU A 138 35.35 17.05 -11.24
N ARG A 139 36.24 16.29 -11.89
CA ARG A 139 36.59 16.51 -13.30
C ARG A 139 35.47 16.16 -14.26
N LEU A 140 34.66 15.12 -13.97
CA LEU A 140 33.47 14.80 -14.76
C LEU A 140 32.43 15.92 -14.66
N MET A 141 32.12 16.38 -13.45
CA MET A 141 31.17 17.47 -13.24
C MET A 141 31.63 18.75 -13.93
N GLU A 142 32.90 19.13 -13.79
CA GLU A 142 33.46 20.33 -14.44
C GLU A 142 33.44 20.20 -15.98
N ARG A 143 33.76 19.02 -16.53
CA ARG A 143 33.80 18.81 -17.98
C ARG A 143 32.42 18.94 -18.61
N PHE A 144 31.41 18.38 -17.97
CA PHE A 144 30.06 18.30 -18.50
C PHE A 144 29.13 19.39 -17.94
N LYS A 145 29.66 20.40 -17.24
CA LYS A 145 28.88 21.42 -16.52
C LYS A 145 27.92 22.25 -17.39
N GLU A 146 28.18 22.33 -18.70
CA GLU A 146 27.35 23.08 -19.67
C GLU A 146 26.49 22.15 -20.54
N ASP A 147 26.62 20.83 -20.37
CA ASP A 147 25.86 19.86 -21.14
C ASP A 147 24.39 19.87 -20.71
N ASP A 148 23.52 19.90 -21.71
CA ASP A 148 22.08 19.93 -21.57
C ASP A 148 21.55 18.50 -21.62
N LEU A 149 21.30 17.93 -20.44
CA LEU A 149 20.78 16.58 -20.27
C LEU A 149 19.39 16.44 -20.89
N ALA A 150 18.56 17.49 -20.82
CA ALA A 150 17.21 17.46 -21.40
C ALA A 150 17.25 17.28 -22.92
N LYS A 151 18.17 17.96 -23.61
CA LYS A 151 18.37 17.77 -25.07
C LYS A 151 18.87 16.38 -25.43
N LEU A 152 19.74 15.77 -24.62
CA LEU A 152 20.22 14.40 -24.85
C LEU A 152 19.08 13.39 -24.75
N LEU A 153 18.21 13.59 -23.77
CA LEU A 153 17.02 12.76 -23.57
C LEU A 153 16.02 12.89 -24.71
N GLN A 154 15.76 14.11 -25.18
CA GLN A 154 14.89 14.34 -26.34
C GLN A 154 15.42 13.62 -27.59
N ARG A 155 16.74 13.60 -27.80
CA ARG A 155 17.36 12.87 -28.91
C ARG A 155 17.24 11.35 -28.75
N ALA A 156 17.36 10.83 -27.53
CA ALA A 156 17.37 9.40 -27.26
C ALA A 156 15.96 8.78 -27.20
N MET A 157 14.97 9.51 -26.68
CA MET A 157 13.61 9.01 -26.43
C MET A 157 12.57 9.52 -27.44
N GLY A 158 12.92 10.52 -28.26
CA GLY A 158 12.03 11.10 -29.28
C GLY A 158 11.11 12.21 -28.76
N GLU A 159 10.28 12.72 -29.66
CA GLU A 159 9.47 13.95 -29.49
C GLU A 159 8.38 13.84 -28.41
N ASN A 160 7.98 12.62 -28.02
CA ASN A 160 6.93 12.38 -27.03
C ASN A 160 7.31 12.79 -25.59
N TYR A 161 8.57 13.16 -25.37
CA TYR A 161 9.11 13.54 -24.05
C TYR A 161 9.54 15.01 -23.99
N LYS A 162 9.04 15.85 -24.90
CA LYS A 162 9.42 17.27 -24.99
C LYS A 162 9.04 18.11 -23.77
N ASP A 163 7.92 17.80 -23.13
CA ASP A 163 7.38 18.56 -21.99
C ASP A 163 7.86 18.01 -20.62
N VAL A 164 8.88 17.15 -20.63
CA VAL A 164 9.43 16.59 -19.41
C VAL A 164 10.39 17.57 -18.77
N HIS A 165 9.98 18.14 -17.64
CA HIS A 165 10.85 18.96 -16.79
C HIS A 165 11.60 18.09 -15.80
N PHE A 166 12.92 18.20 -15.81
CA PHE A 166 13.77 17.54 -14.82
C PHE A 166 14.22 18.53 -13.77
N GLU A 167 14.45 18.05 -12.55
CA GLU A 167 14.96 18.91 -11.48
C GLU A 167 16.41 19.36 -11.76
N HIS A 168 17.15 18.59 -12.55
CA HIS A 168 18.52 18.88 -12.97
C HIS A 168 18.68 18.69 -14.48
N GLU A 169 18.76 19.79 -15.22
CA GLU A 169 18.79 19.78 -16.69
C GLU A 169 20.16 20.14 -17.29
N ILE A 170 21.03 20.80 -16.51
CA ILE A 170 22.32 21.32 -16.96
C ILE A 170 23.41 20.79 -16.04
N GLY A 171 24.44 20.18 -16.62
CA GLY A 171 25.54 19.62 -15.87
C GLY A 171 25.30 18.22 -15.35
N LEU A 172 26.35 17.63 -14.75
CA LEU A 172 26.22 16.43 -13.92
C LEU A 172 26.08 16.84 -12.46
N SER A 173 25.13 16.24 -11.75
CA SER A 173 25.04 16.34 -10.30
C SER A 173 26.09 15.46 -9.61
N GLU A 174 26.32 15.69 -8.32
CA GLU A 174 27.20 14.85 -7.51
C GLU A 174 26.73 13.39 -7.48
N GLU A 175 25.42 13.15 -7.33
CA GLU A 175 24.84 11.80 -7.33
C GLU A 175 25.01 11.10 -8.68
N GLN A 176 24.89 11.83 -9.80
CA GLN A 176 25.13 11.28 -11.13
C GLN A 176 26.61 10.95 -11.33
N ALA A 177 27.51 11.86 -10.97
CA ALA A 177 28.96 11.62 -11.06
C ALA A 177 29.36 10.41 -10.21
N ASP A 178 28.81 10.29 -8.99
CA ASP A 178 29.00 9.15 -8.11
C ASP A 178 28.59 7.83 -8.75
N ALA A 179 27.41 7.81 -9.36
CA ALA A 179 26.92 6.64 -10.06
C ALA A 179 27.80 6.29 -11.26
N ILE A 180 28.25 7.28 -12.04
CA ILE A 180 29.09 7.09 -13.23
C ILE A 180 30.42 6.44 -12.85
N VAL A 181 31.08 6.88 -11.78
CA VAL A 181 32.36 6.28 -11.35
C VAL A 181 32.19 4.84 -10.87
N GLN A 182 30.99 4.46 -10.41
CA GLN A 182 30.68 3.10 -9.98
C GLN A 182 30.20 2.17 -11.11
N MET A 183 30.15 2.66 -12.35
CA MET A 183 29.75 1.85 -13.51
C MET A 183 30.68 0.65 -13.71
N ARG A 184 30.10 -0.46 -14.12
CA ARG A 184 30.83 -1.67 -14.52
C ARG A 184 31.07 -1.66 -16.02
N LEU A 185 32.22 -2.16 -16.46
CA LEU A 185 32.58 -2.23 -17.89
C LEU A 185 31.52 -2.95 -18.75
N GLY A 186 30.77 -3.90 -18.18
CA GLY A 186 29.67 -4.58 -18.89
C GLY A 186 28.47 -3.68 -19.21
N GLN A 187 28.29 -2.56 -18.49
CA GLN A 187 27.21 -1.58 -18.68
C GLN A 187 27.46 -0.61 -19.85
N LEU A 188 28.58 -0.80 -20.55
CA LEU A 188 29.06 0.09 -21.61
C LEU A 188 28.72 -0.42 -23.03
N THR A 189 27.97 -1.52 -23.14
CA THR A 189 27.59 -2.08 -24.44
C THR A 189 26.38 -1.35 -25.04
N GLY A 190 26.22 -1.39 -26.36
CA GLY A 190 25.06 -0.79 -27.03
C GLY A 190 23.72 -1.37 -26.54
N LEU A 191 23.68 -2.66 -26.17
CA LEU A 191 22.48 -3.28 -25.59
C LEU A 191 22.12 -2.68 -24.23
N GLU A 192 23.11 -2.30 -23.41
CA GLU A 192 22.87 -1.67 -22.12
C GLU A 192 22.40 -0.23 -22.27
N ARG A 193 22.86 0.48 -23.31
CA ARG A 193 22.32 1.79 -23.69
C ARG A 193 20.81 1.71 -23.98
N ASP A 194 20.40 0.76 -24.82
CA ASP A 194 18.99 0.59 -25.19
C ASP A 194 18.12 0.19 -23.98
N LYS A 195 18.67 -0.59 -23.05
CA LYS A 195 18.01 -0.89 -21.77
C LYS A 195 17.84 0.33 -20.89
N VAL A 196 18.87 1.19 -20.77
CA VAL A 196 18.79 2.44 -20.00
C VAL A 196 17.72 3.37 -20.58
N ILE A 197 17.65 3.48 -21.91
CA ILE A 197 16.63 4.29 -22.61
C ILE A 197 15.22 3.72 -22.34
N SER A 198 15.07 2.40 -22.46
CA SER A 198 13.78 1.73 -22.22
C SER A 198 13.33 1.87 -20.77
N GLU A 199 14.23 1.67 -19.81
CA GLU A 199 13.95 1.83 -18.38
C GLU A 199 13.55 3.28 -18.07
N LEU A 200 14.24 4.26 -18.65
CA LEU A 200 13.92 5.66 -18.46
C LEU A 200 12.54 6.01 -19.02
N ALA A 201 12.19 5.50 -20.21
CA ALA A 201 10.87 5.69 -20.80
C ALA A 201 9.74 5.14 -19.91
N GLU A 202 9.89 3.93 -19.38
CA GLU A 202 8.92 3.34 -18.44
C GLU A 202 8.80 4.13 -17.14
N ILE A 203 9.92 4.64 -16.62
CA ILE A 203 9.92 5.47 -15.41
C ILE A 203 9.22 6.80 -15.67
N MET A 204 9.39 7.39 -16.85
CA MET A 204 8.72 8.63 -17.22
C MET A 204 7.21 8.47 -17.30
N GLU A 205 6.72 7.37 -17.87
CA GLU A 205 5.29 7.05 -17.85
C GLU A 205 4.75 6.96 -16.43
N LYS A 206 5.48 6.29 -15.52
CA LYS A 206 5.11 6.20 -14.10
C LYS A 206 5.10 7.56 -13.42
N ILE A 207 6.10 8.41 -13.68
CA ILE A 207 6.16 9.77 -13.12
C ILE A 207 4.93 10.58 -13.54
N ASN A 208 4.54 10.51 -14.80
CA ASN A 208 3.36 11.21 -15.32
C ASN A 208 2.07 10.69 -14.68
N ASP A 209 1.91 9.37 -14.56
CA ASP A 209 0.75 8.76 -13.87
C ASP A 209 0.70 9.17 -12.40
N PHE A 210 1.83 9.16 -11.70
CA PHE A 210 1.88 9.61 -10.30
C PHE A 210 1.56 11.10 -10.14
N LEU A 211 2.01 11.96 -11.06
CA LEU A 211 1.66 13.37 -11.06
C LEU A 211 0.16 13.57 -11.31
N ASP A 212 -0.42 12.83 -12.25
CA ASP A 212 -1.86 12.85 -12.51
C ASP A 212 -2.65 12.47 -11.24
N ILE A 213 -2.29 11.35 -10.60
CA ILE A 213 -2.89 10.89 -9.35
C ILE A 213 -2.80 11.93 -8.24
N LEU A 214 -1.66 12.61 -8.09
CA LEU A 214 -1.46 13.61 -7.04
C LEU A 214 -2.16 14.94 -7.35
N SER A 215 -2.42 15.24 -8.63
CA SER A 215 -3.09 16.47 -9.06
C SER A 215 -4.62 16.39 -9.02
N SER A 216 -5.18 15.18 -9.05
CA SER A 216 -6.63 14.96 -9.16
C SER A 216 -7.20 14.13 -8.00
N ASP A 217 -8.01 14.78 -7.18
CA ASP A 217 -8.79 14.15 -6.12
C ASP A 217 -9.77 13.07 -6.64
N GLU A 218 -10.25 13.22 -7.89
CA GLU A 218 -11.09 12.21 -8.54
C GLU A 218 -10.29 10.96 -8.88
N ARG A 219 -9.05 11.12 -9.38
CA ARG A 219 -8.17 10.01 -9.69
C ARG A 219 -7.81 9.19 -8.45
N VAL A 220 -7.56 9.86 -7.32
CA VAL A 220 -7.37 9.17 -6.03
C VAL A 220 -8.62 8.38 -5.64
N LYS A 221 -9.83 8.93 -5.84
CA LYS A 221 -11.08 8.21 -5.55
C LYS A 221 -11.31 7.01 -6.48
N GLU A 222 -10.91 7.09 -7.75
CA GLU A 222 -10.97 5.95 -8.67
C GLU A 222 -10.09 4.80 -8.23
N ILE A 223 -8.93 5.08 -7.62
CA ILE A 223 -8.02 4.06 -7.08
C ILE A 223 -8.59 3.41 -5.81
N ILE A 224 -9.42 4.14 -5.05
CA ILE A 224 -10.05 3.64 -3.82
C ILE A 224 -11.25 2.72 -4.12
N LYS A 225 -11.92 2.91 -5.27
CA LYS A 225 -13.10 2.12 -5.68
C LYS A 225 -12.78 0.64 -5.86
#